data_AF-A0AA38NY75-F1
#
_entry.id   AF-A0AA38NY75-F1
#
_cell.length_a   1.000
_cell.length_b   1.000
_cell.length_c   1.000
_cell.angle_alpha   90.00
_cell.angle_beta   90.00
_cell.angle_gamma   90.00
#
_symmetry.space_group_name_H-M   'P 1'
#
loop_
_entity.id
_entity.type
_entity.pdbx_description
1 polymer ?
#
loop_
_entity_poly.entity_id
_entity_poly.type
_entity_poly.pdbx_seq_one_letter_code
_entity_poly.pdbx_strand_id
1 'polypeptide(L)' 'WNEEVQLIQEEKRRYLEMLEWQAKWWEGHANVPQFSGSHAEGVAAYANYQASIKWKIASDNEDKKGAI' A
#
# COMPACT_ATOMS: atom_id res chain seq x y z
N TRP A 1 4.01 30.02 5.95
CA TRP A 1 2.68 29.50 6.30
C TRP A 1 1.89 28.93 5.12
N ASN A 2 1.56 29.65 4.03
CA ASN A 2 0.80 29.03 2.91
C ASN A 2 1.60 27.92 2.20
N GLU A 3 2.89 28.14 1.95
CA GLU A 3 3.77 27.16 1.32
C GLU A 3 3.94 25.89 2.17
N GLU A 4 4.07 26.01 3.49
CA GLU A 4 4.20 24.86 4.39
C GLU A 4 2.95 23.97 4.36
N VAL A 5 1.76 24.57 4.33
CA VAL A 5 0.51 23.81 4.19
C VAL A 5 0.46 23.08 2.85
N GLN A 6 0.89 23.71 1.75
CA GLN A 6 0.95 23.08 0.44
C GLN A 6 1.97 21.93 0.39
N LEU A 7 3.13 22.09 1.02
CA LEU A 7 4.15 21.05 1.11
C LEU A 7 3.64 19.81 1.86
N ILE A 8 2.94 20.00 2.99
CA ILE A 8 2.37 18.88 3.76
C ILE A 8 1.27 18.16 2.97
N GLN A 9 0.43 18.89 2.23
CA GLN A 9 -0.58 18.28 1.36
C GLN A 9 0.05 17.43 0.25
N GLU A 10 1.13 17.92 -0.35
CA GLU A 10 1.86 17.20 -1.40
C GLU A 10 2.59 15.98 -0.84
N GLU A 11 3.20 16.09 0.33
CA GLU A 11 3.82 14.94 1.01
C GLU A 11 2.78 13.86 1.32
N LYS A 12 1.59 14.24 1.81
CA LYS A 12 0.48 13.31 2.01
C LYS A 12 0.06 12.63 0.71
N ARG A 13 -0.05 13.39 -0.40
CA ARG A 13 -0.40 12.85 -1.72
C ARG A 13 0.61 11.80 -2.18
N ARG A 14 1.91 12.09 -2.09
CA ARG A 14 2.98 11.16 -2.45
C ARG A 14 3.01 9.92 -1.56
N TYR A 15 2.69 10.07 -0.27
CA TYR A 15 2.60 8.95 0.64
C TYR A 15 1.48 7.97 0.23
N LEU A 16 0.31 8.47 -0.18
CA LEU A 16 -0.76 7.63 -0.71
C LEU A 16 -0.33 6.89 -1.98
N GLU A 17 0.26 7.60 -2.96
CA GLU A 17 0.76 6.99 -4.19
C GLU A 17 1.80 5.88 -3.92
N MET A 18 2.67 6.10 -2.93
CA MET A 18 3.64 5.11 -2.50
C MET A 18 2.96 3.86 -1.91
N LEU A 19 1.92 4.02 -1.09
CA LEU A 19 1.18 2.88 -0.52
C LEU A 19 0.49 2.05 -1.59
N GLU A 20 -0.15 2.69 -2.56
CA GLU A 20 -0.77 2.00 -3.70
C GLU A 20 0.25 1.24 -4.54
N TRP A 21 1.39 1.87 -4.83
CA TRP A 21 2.49 1.23 -5.54
C TRP A 21 3.02 0.02 -4.78
N GLN A 22 3.21 0.14 -3.46
CA GLN A 22 3.64 -0.98 -2.61
C GLN A 22 2.62 -2.12 -2.61
N ALA A 23 1.32 -1.82 -2.58
CA ALA A 23 0.28 -2.83 -2.60
C ALA A 23 0.34 -3.66 -3.90
N LYS A 24 0.40 -2.98 -5.05
CA LYS A 24 0.55 -3.61 -6.37
C LYS A 24 1.85 -4.39 -6.49
N TRP A 25 2.94 -3.88 -5.90
CA TRP A 25 4.22 -4.58 -5.87
C TRP A 25 4.11 -5.91 -5.12
N TRP A 26 3.45 -5.92 -3.95
CA TRP A 26 3.20 -7.15 -3.19
C TRP A 26 2.32 -8.13 -3.96
N GLU A 27 1.23 -7.69 -4.57
CA GLU A 27 0.37 -8.52 -5.41
C GLU A 27 1.14 -9.18 -6.56
N GLY A 28 2.04 -8.42 -7.21
CA GLY A 28 2.91 -8.93 -8.27
C GLY A 28 3.92 -9.99 -7.79
N HIS A 29 4.24 -10.04 -6.49
CA HIS A 29 5.17 -11.00 -5.88
C HIS A 29 4.46 -12.15 -5.15
N ALA A 30 3.13 -12.25 -5.25
CA ALA A 30 2.38 -13.37 -4.68
C ALA A 30 2.73 -14.72 -5.34
N ASN A 31 3.29 -14.69 -6.56
CA ASN A 31 3.77 -15.87 -7.25
C ASN A 31 5.30 -15.80 -7.41
N VAL A 32 6.02 -16.65 -6.66
CA VAL A 32 7.47 -16.77 -6.74
C VAL A 32 7.80 -18.13 -7.40
N PRO A 33 8.32 -18.15 -8.65
CA PRO A 33 8.51 -19.37 -9.42
C PRO A 33 9.36 -20.45 -8.74
N GLN A 34 10.22 -20.05 -7.82
CA GLN A 34 11.14 -20.93 -7.09
C GLN A 34 10.45 -21.68 -5.95
N PHE A 35 9.26 -21.26 -5.52
CA PHE A 35 8.52 -21.91 -4.44
C PHE A 35 7.43 -22.82 -5.00
N SER A 36 7.19 -23.93 -4.30
CA SER A 36 6.17 -24.91 -4.66
C SER A 36 5.49 -25.47 -3.40
N GLY A 37 4.32 -26.09 -3.59
CA GLY A 37 3.51 -26.63 -2.49
C GLY A 37 3.21 -25.58 -1.41
N SER A 38 3.32 -25.97 -0.15
CA SER A 38 3.01 -25.09 0.99
C SER A 38 3.85 -23.81 1.06
N HIS A 39 5.05 -23.78 0.48
CA HIS A 39 5.86 -22.56 0.43
C HIS A 39 5.27 -21.54 -0.56
N ALA A 40 4.78 -21.99 -1.71
CA ALA A 40 4.10 -21.13 -2.67
C ALA A 40 2.82 -20.56 -2.08
N GLU A 41 2.03 -21.40 -1.39
CA GLU A 41 0.81 -20.97 -0.69
C GLU A 41 1.12 -19.94 0.40
N GLY A 42 2.14 -20.18 1.23
CA GLY A 42 2.54 -19.27 2.30
C GLY A 42 3.02 -17.91 1.77
N VAL A 43 3.82 -17.91 0.70
CA VAL A 43 4.29 -16.68 0.06
C VAL A 43 3.15 -15.90 -0.57
N ALA A 44 2.24 -16.58 -1.27
CA ALA A 44 1.04 -15.96 -1.83
C ALA A 44 0.17 -15.36 -0.72
N ALA A 45 -0.08 -16.10 0.36
CA ALA A 45 -0.87 -15.62 1.48
C ALA A 45 -0.25 -14.39 2.15
N TYR A 46 1.07 -14.42 2.39
CA TYR A 46 1.78 -13.32 3.01
C TYR A 46 1.80 -12.07 2.12
N ALA A 47 2.10 -12.22 0.83
CA ALA A 47 2.11 -11.13 -0.14
C ALA A 47 0.72 -10.46 -0.24
N ASN A 48 -0.35 -11.24 -0.37
CA ASN A 48 -1.71 -10.71 -0.41
C ASN A 48 -2.10 -10.02 0.91
N TYR A 49 -1.68 -10.57 2.05
CA TYR A 49 -1.90 -9.92 3.34
C TYR A 49 -1.19 -8.55 3.43
N GLN A 50 0.09 -8.46 3.01
CA GLN A 50 0.81 -7.20 2.97
C GLN A 50 0.13 -6.18 2.04
N ALA A 51 -0.30 -6.60 0.85
CA ALA A 51 -1.06 -5.74 -0.06
C ALA A 51 -2.34 -5.21 0.59
N SER A 52 -3.11 -6.08 1.27
CA SER A 52 -4.34 -5.69 1.95
C SER A 52 -4.09 -4.63 3.04
N ILE A 53 -2.98 -4.72 3.77
CA ILE A 53 -2.61 -3.72 4.79
C ILE A 53 -2.34 -2.38 4.13
N LYS A 54 -1.60 -2.34 3.02
CA LYS A 54 -1.27 -1.10 2.31
C LYS A 54 -2.52 -0.43 1.75
N TRP A 55 -3.43 -1.21 1.14
CA TRP A 55 -4.71 -0.71 0.66
C TRP A 55 -5.57 -0.14 1.79
N LYS A 56 -5.63 -0.83 2.93
CA LYS A 56 -6.38 -0.35 4.09
C LYS A 56 -5.82 0.98 4.61
N ILE A 57 -4.51 1.10 4.75
CA ILE A 57 -3.88 2.34 5.19
C ILE A 57 -4.16 3.48 4.21
N ALA A 58 -4.09 3.22 2.89
CA ALA A 58 -4.40 4.24 1.89
C ALA A 58 -5.86 4.72 2.04
N SER A 59 -6.83 3.80 2.07
CA SER A 59 -8.25 4.10 2.22
C SER A 59 -8.56 4.89 3.50
N ASP A 60 -8.04 4.44 4.66
CA ASP A 60 -8.26 5.11 5.95
C ASP A 60 -7.73 6.57 5.96
N ASN A 61 -6.71 6.87 5.14
CA ASN A 61 -6.12 8.21 5.04
C ASN A 61 -6.85 9.11 4.03
N GLU A 62 -7.54 8.52 3.05
CA GLU A 62 -8.46 9.21 2.14
C GLU A 62 -9.76 9.62 2.85
N ASP A 63 -10.36 8.73 3.65
CA ASP A 63 -11.60 9.02 4.40
C ASP A 63 -11.42 10.16 5.40
N LYS A 64 -10.24 10.22 6.05
CA LYS A 64 -9.87 11.34 6.93
C LYS A 64 -9.74 12.68 6.21
N LYS A 65 -9.66 12.73 4.87
CA LYS A 65 -9.67 13.97 4.09
C LYS A 65 -11.08 14.56 4.00
N GLY A 66 -12.13 13.74 4.03
CA GLY A 66 -13.53 14.18 3.93
C GLY A 66 -14.16 14.62 5.26
N ALA A 67 -13.48 14.38 6.38
CA ALA A 67 -13.99 14.64 7.72
C ALA A 67 -13.46 15.94 8.37
N ILE A 68 -12.66 16.74 7.66
CA ILE A 68 -12.00 17.97 8.16
C ILE A 68 -12.36 19.14 7.26
#